data_AF-A0A2X2TAC9-F1
#
_entry.id   AF-A0A2X2TAC9-F1
#
_cell.length_a   1.000
_cell.length_b   1.000
_cell.length_c   1.000
_cell.angle_alpha   90.00
_cell.angle_beta   90.00
_cell.angle_gamma   90.00
#
_symmetry.space_group_name_H-M   'P 1'
#
loop_
_entity.id
_entity.type
_entity.pdbx_description
1 polymer ?
#
loop_
_entity_poly.entity_id
_entity_poly.type
_entity_poly.pdbx_seq_one_letter_code
_entity_poly.pdbx_strand_id
1 'polypeptide(L)'
;MLNAIVGVTGDRGCLLIVKNYTGDRLNFGLAAEKAKKHGLKVEMVIVGDDISLPDNKQPRGIAGTALVHKIAGFAAEQGKSLGEVRDIAQKACDSIASMGVAMQTCNLPGSDDAEGRIKGGYVELGLGIHGEPGASTVESQNSAEVIATLAKHLRKATGKESDLAGADQQPRWRFVAGDGAADQRADALGSRRANQIPDRPRAAGERPRYERFFALHH
;
A
#
# COMPACT_ATOMS: atom_id res chain seq x y z
N MET A 1 -1.88 22.48 -5.61
CA MET A 1 -1.75 21.39 -6.61
C MET A 1 -1.44 21.94 -8.00
N LEU A 2 -2.31 22.73 -8.65
CA LEU A 2 -2.03 23.29 -9.99
C LEU A 2 -0.66 23.97 -10.10
N ASN A 3 -0.30 24.85 -9.16
CA ASN A 3 1.01 25.53 -9.18
C ASN A 3 2.19 24.54 -9.10
N ALA A 4 2.04 23.43 -8.38
CA ALA A 4 3.07 22.40 -8.33
C ALA A 4 3.20 21.70 -9.69
N ILE A 5 2.08 21.35 -10.33
CA ILE A 5 2.07 20.78 -11.68
C ILE A 5 2.76 21.73 -12.66
N VAL A 6 2.36 23.00 -12.68
CA VAL A 6 2.97 24.03 -13.54
C VAL A 6 4.47 24.17 -13.27
N GLY A 7 4.89 24.14 -12.00
CA GLY A 7 6.29 24.32 -11.61
C GLY A 7 7.21 23.15 -11.95
N VAL A 8 6.69 21.92 -12.10
CA VAL A 8 7.51 20.71 -12.34
C VAL A 8 7.29 20.07 -13.71
N THR A 9 6.32 20.54 -14.50
CA THR A 9 5.99 19.94 -15.81
C THR A 9 6.81 20.61 -16.93
N GLY A 10 7.80 19.89 -17.44
CA GLY A 10 8.53 20.27 -18.67
C GLY A 10 7.92 19.65 -19.94
N ASP A 11 8.65 19.73 -21.06
CA ASP A 11 8.19 19.24 -22.38
C ASP A 11 7.85 17.74 -22.42
N ARG A 12 8.47 16.97 -21.52
CA ARG A 12 8.22 15.53 -21.35
C ARG A 12 6.94 15.22 -20.57
N GLY A 13 6.32 16.23 -19.94
CA GLY A 13 5.09 16.10 -19.17
C GLY A 13 5.29 15.66 -17.72
N CYS A 14 4.18 15.39 -17.03
CA CYS A 14 4.15 15.02 -15.61
C CYS A 14 3.13 13.91 -15.36
N LEU A 15 3.51 12.91 -14.55
CA LEU A 15 2.61 11.87 -14.05
C LEU A 15 2.18 12.20 -12.62
N LEU A 16 0.87 12.25 -12.40
CA LEU A 16 0.28 12.35 -11.06
C LEU A 16 0.00 10.94 -10.52
N ILE A 17 0.60 10.60 -9.38
CA ILE A 17 0.30 9.37 -8.65
C ILE A 17 -0.55 9.75 -7.44
N VAL A 18 -1.82 9.35 -7.45
CA VAL A 18 -2.83 9.84 -6.51
C VAL A 18 -3.40 8.68 -5.71
N LYS A 19 -3.39 8.78 -4.38
CA LYS A 19 -4.03 7.78 -3.51
C LYS A 19 -5.55 7.82 -3.73
N ASN A 20 -6.21 6.67 -3.66
CA ASN A 20 -7.66 6.57 -3.91
C ASN A 20 -8.50 7.05 -2.72
N TYR A 21 -8.40 8.35 -2.43
CA TYR A 21 -9.28 9.08 -1.52
C TYR A 21 -10.11 10.09 -2.31
N THR A 22 -11.38 10.26 -1.94
CA THR A 22 -12.30 11.17 -2.65
C THR A 22 -11.73 12.58 -2.76
N GLY A 23 -11.21 13.13 -1.65
CA GLY A 23 -10.60 14.46 -1.63
C GLY A 23 -9.39 14.56 -2.57
N ASP A 24 -8.50 13.57 -2.54
CA ASP A 24 -7.32 13.53 -3.41
C ASP A 24 -7.74 13.47 -4.88
N ARG A 25 -8.64 12.56 -5.26
CA ARG A 25 -9.09 12.41 -6.65
C ARG A 25 -9.74 13.67 -7.21
N LEU A 26 -10.60 14.32 -6.44
CA LEU A 26 -11.28 15.55 -6.87
C LEU A 26 -10.27 16.69 -7.01
N ASN A 27 -9.40 16.89 -6.03
CA ASN A 27 -8.45 17.99 -6.03
C ASN A 27 -7.37 17.84 -7.12
N PHE A 28 -6.77 16.64 -7.25
CA PHE A 28 -5.78 16.38 -8.29
C PHE A 28 -6.40 16.29 -9.69
N GLY A 29 -7.59 15.70 -9.83
CA GLY A 29 -8.30 15.64 -11.10
C GLY A 29 -8.62 17.04 -11.64
N LEU A 30 -9.15 17.93 -10.80
CA LEU A 30 -9.40 19.32 -11.20
C LEU A 30 -8.10 20.06 -11.55
N ALA A 31 -7.02 19.82 -10.81
CA ALA A 31 -5.72 20.42 -11.10
C ALA A 31 -5.13 19.92 -12.43
N ALA A 32 -5.25 18.62 -12.72
CA ALA A 32 -4.81 18.02 -13.98
C ALA A 32 -5.57 18.59 -15.18
N GLU A 33 -6.89 18.71 -15.08
CA GLU A 33 -7.72 19.31 -16.13
C GLU A 33 -7.37 20.77 -16.39
N LYS A 34 -7.12 21.55 -15.32
CA LYS A 34 -6.63 22.94 -15.47
C LYS A 34 -5.25 23.00 -16.13
N ALA A 35 -4.32 22.11 -15.75
CA ALA A 35 -2.99 22.05 -16.34
C ALA A 35 -3.04 21.69 -17.84
N LYS A 36 -3.87 20.71 -18.23
CA LYS A 36 -4.09 20.36 -19.64
C LYS A 36 -4.66 21.52 -20.45
N LYS A 37 -5.59 22.31 -19.88
CA LYS A 37 -6.10 23.54 -20.50
C LYS A 37 -5.02 24.62 -20.68
N HIS A 38 -3.92 24.56 -19.93
CA HIS A 38 -2.74 25.42 -20.13
C HIS A 38 -1.72 24.81 -21.11
N GLY A 39 -2.06 23.73 -21.82
CA GLY A 39 -1.18 23.08 -22.78
C GLY A 39 -0.17 22.10 -22.18
N LEU A 40 -0.24 21.82 -20.87
CA LEU A 40 0.67 20.88 -20.22
C LEU A 40 0.27 19.43 -20.47
N LYS A 41 1.27 18.57 -20.70
CA LYS A 41 1.08 17.13 -20.82
C LYS A 41 1.03 16.52 -19.42
N VAL A 42 -0.15 16.05 -19.00
CA VAL A 42 -0.36 15.48 -17.67
C VAL A 42 -1.13 14.17 -17.78
N GLU A 43 -0.57 13.12 -17.20
CA GLU A 43 -1.22 11.82 -17.01
C GLU A 43 -1.48 11.59 -15.51
N MET A 44 -2.38 10.68 -15.17
CA MET A 44 -2.72 10.36 -13.79
C MET A 44 -2.98 8.87 -13.60
N VAL A 45 -2.45 8.30 -12.53
CA VAL A 45 -2.79 6.96 -12.03
C VAL A 45 -3.33 7.05 -10.61
N ILE A 46 -4.29 6.18 -10.29
CA ILE A 46 -4.92 6.10 -8.97
C ILE A 46 -4.45 4.84 -8.27
N VAL A 47 -3.85 4.99 -7.09
CA VAL A 47 -3.39 3.86 -6.26
C VAL A 47 -4.48 3.46 -5.28
N GLY A 48 -4.95 2.22 -5.38
CA GLY A 48 -5.94 1.62 -4.49
C GLY A 48 -5.52 0.23 -4.04
N ASP A 49 -4.44 0.15 -3.26
CA ASP A 49 -3.78 -1.09 -2.87
C ASP A 49 -4.35 -1.72 -1.59
N ASP A 50 -5.18 -1.02 -0.82
CA ASP A 50 -5.74 -1.53 0.43
C ASP A 50 -6.83 -2.60 0.20
N ILE A 51 -6.54 -3.83 0.63
CA ILE A 51 -7.43 -4.99 0.49
C ILE A 51 -8.31 -5.24 1.72
N SER A 52 -8.23 -4.40 2.75
CA SER A 52 -8.90 -4.65 4.02
C SER A 52 -10.43 -4.68 3.93
N LEU A 53 -11.02 -4.00 2.95
CA LEU A 53 -12.47 -3.91 2.75
C LEU A 53 -12.85 -4.54 1.39
N PRO A 54 -13.09 -5.87 1.31
CA PRO A 54 -13.29 -6.56 0.03
C PRO A 54 -14.49 -6.06 -0.79
N ASP A 55 -15.56 -5.62 -0.13
CA ASP A 55 -16.77 -5.12 -0.78
C ASP A 55 -16.67 -3.64 -1.19
N ASN A 56 -15.57 -2.97 -0.84
CA ASN A 56 -15.33 -1.58 -1.20
C ASN A 56 -14.93 -1.46 -2.67
N LYS A 57 -15.79 -0.85 -3.48
CA LYS A 57 -15.54 -0.57 -4.91
C LYS A 57 -14.43 0.48 -5.14
N GLN A 58 -13.98 1.17 -4.10
CA GLN A 58 -12.92 2.19 -4.15
C GLN A 58 -11.88 1.89 -3.06
N PRO A 59 -11.03 0.85 -3.25
CA PRO A 59 -10.02 0.47 -2.26
C PRO A 59 -9.09 1.66 -1.99
N ARG A 60 -8.76 1.89 -0.72
CA ARG A 60 -7.92 3.04 -0.30
C ARG A 60 -6.50 2.88 -0.87
N GLY A 61 -5.84 4.00 -1.14
CA GLY A 61 -4.41 4.02 -1.44
C GLY A 61 -3.58 4.20 -0.17
N ILE A 62 -2.73 3.24 0.19
CA ILE A 62 -1.95 3.27 1.43
C ILE A 62 -0.45 3.07 1.13
N ALA A 63 0.26 2.25 1.89
CA ALA A 63 1.71 2.07 1.84
C ALA A 63 2.25 1.65 0.45
N GLY A 64 1.46 0.92 -0.36
CA GLY A 64 1.85 0.50 -1.71
C GLY A 64 2.12 1.66 -2.66
N THR A 65 1.57 2.84 -2.38
CA THR A 65 1.84 4.08 -3.13
C THR A 65 3.33 4.39 -3.22
N ALA A 66 4.11 4.13 -2.17
CA ALA A 66 5.55 4.34 -2.18
C ALA A 66 6.28 3.44 -3.19
N LEU A 67 5.81 2.21 -3.39
CA LEU A 67 6.36 1.30 -4.39
C LEU A 67 6.00 1.76 -5.81
N VAL A 68 4.78 2.25 -6.01
CA VAL A 68 4.36 2.85 -7.30
C VAL A 68 5.25 4.06 -7.62
N HIS A 69 5.53 4.94 -6.65
CA HIS A 69 6.48 6.05 -6.83
C HIS A 69 7.85 5.54 -7.27
N LYS A 70 8.38 4.51 -6.60
CA LYS A 70 9.72 3.98 -6.92
C LYS A 70 9.79 3.39 -8.32
N ILE A 71 8.77 2.62 -8.72
CA ILE A 71 8.69 1.98 -10.04
C ILE A 71 8.52 3.04 -11.14
N ALA A 72 7.60 4.00 -10.96
CA ALA A 72 7.38 5.09 -11.91
C ALA A 72 8.61 6.00 -12.03
N GLY A 73 9.24 6.34 -10.90
CA GLY A 73 10.47 7.12 -10.85
C GLY A 73 11.61 6.44 -11.59
N PHE A 74 11.80 5.13 -11.38
CA PHE A 74 12.77 4.35 -12.15
C PHE A 74 12.49 4.40 -13.66
N ALA A 75 11.23 4.19 -14.09
CA ALA A 75 10.87 4.26 -15.50
C ALA A 75 11.13 5.65 -16.10
N ALA A 76 10.85 6.73 -15.36
CA ALA A 76 11.11 8.09 -15.78
C ALA A 76 12.61 8.41 -15.88
N GLU A 77 13.42 7.96 -14.91
CA GLU A 77 14.89 8.09 -14.94
C GLU A 77 15.52 7.36 -16.13
N GLN A 78 14.92 6.25 -16.59
CA GLN A 78 15.32 5.56 -17.82
C GLN A 78 14.92 6.31 -19.11
N GLY A 79 14.33 7.50 -18.99
CA GLY A 79 13.98 8.36 -20.12
C GLY A 79 12.75 7.92 -20.91
N LYS A 80 11.91 7.03 -20.34
CA LYS A 80 10.67 6.58 -20.97
C LYS A 80 9.69 7.74 -21.20
N SER A 81 8.83 7.59 -22.20
CA SER A 81 7.77 8.56 -22.48
C SER A 81 6.74 8.61 -21.35
N LEU A 82 6.02 9.74 -21.23
CA LEU A 82 4.98 9.89 -20.21
C LEU A 82 3.93 8.75 -20.24
N GLY A 83 3.52 8.33 -21.43
CA GLY A 83 2.59 7.21 -21.62
C GLY A 83 3.14 5.88 -21.11
N GLU A 84 4.41 5.56 -21.43
CA GLU A 84 5.06 4.35 -20.92
C GLU A 84 5.23 4.37 -19.40
N VAL A 85 5.59 5.52 -18.81
CA VAL A 85 5.71 5.66 -17.35
C VAL A 85 4.33 5.46 -16.69
N ARG A 86 3.27 6.03 -17.28
CA ARG A 86 1.88 5.85 -16.84
C ARG A 86 1.45 4.39 -16.91
N ASP A 87 1.76 3.68 -18.01
CA ASP A 87 1.42 2.25 -18.18
C ASP A 87 2.16 1.37 -17.16
N ILE A 88 3.45 1.63 -16.94
CA ILE A 88 4.26 0.90 -15.94
C ILE A 88 3.75 1.17 -14.53
N ALA A 89 3.41 2.42 -14.21
CA ALA A 89 2.85 2.78 -12.91
C ALA A 89 1.48 2.15 -12.69
N GLN A 90 0.62 2.12 -13.72
CA GLN A 90 -0.69 1.46 -13.65
C GLN A 90 -0.53 -0.04 -13.40
N LYS A 91 0.38 -0.70 -14.15
CA LYS A 91 0.67 -2.13 -13.93
C LYS A 91 1.17 -2.40 -12.51
N ALA A 92 1.94 -1.49 -11.93
CA ALA A 92 2.35 -1.58 -10.53
C ALA A 92 1.15 -1.44 -9.58
N CYS A 93 0.25 -0.48 -9.81
CA CYS A 93 -0.98 -0.32 -9.03
C CYS A 93 -1.81 -1.61 -9.03
N ASP A 94 -1.96 -2.25 -10.20
CA ASP A 94 -2.75 -3.47 -10.37
C ASP A 94 -2.10 -4.70 -9.72
N SER A 95 -0.81 -4.64 -9.39
CA SER A 95 -0.02 -5.77 -8.87
C SER A 95 0.30 -5.66 -7.37
N ILE A 96 -0.09 -4.57 -6.70
CA ILE A 96 0.23 -4.31 -5.29
C ILE A 96 -1.03 -4.47 -4.43
N ALA A 97 -0.87 -5.16 -3.30
CA ALA A 97 -1.88 -5.32 -2.28
C ALA A 97 -1.27 -5.06 -0.90
N SER A 98 -2.00 -4.32 -0.07
CA SER A 98 -1.58 -3.89 1.27
C SER A 98 -2.72 -4.04 2.27
N MET A 99 -2.38 -4.25 3.53
CA MET A 99 -3.34 -4.28 4.63
C MET A 99 -2.64 -3.79 5.90
N GLY A 100 -3.21 -2.75 6.51
CA GLY A 100 -2.68 -2.17 7.75
C GLY A 100 -3.18 -2.89 9.00
N VAL A 101 -2.53 -2.62 10.13
CA VAL A 101 -3.00 -2.96 11.48
C VAL A 101 -2.63 -1.83 12.42
N ALA A 102 -3.51 -1.53 13.37
CA ALA A 102 -3.28 -0.50 14.38
C ALA A 102 -3.61 -1.01 15.78
N MET A 103 -2.84 -0.61 16.78
CA MET A 103 -3.15 -0.86 18.20
C MET A 103 -3.82 0.34 18.88
N GLN A 104 -3.68 1.51 18.27
CA GLN A 104 -4.25 2.78 18.72
C GLN A 104 -4.63 3.62 17.50
N THR A 105 -5.54 4.57 17.68
CA THR A 105 -5.85 5.58 16.65
C THR A 105 -4.86 6.74 16.69
N CYS A 106 -4.75 7.47 15.59
CA CYS A 106 -4.06 8.76 15.59
C CYS A 106 -4.80 9.76 16.51
N ASN A 107 -4.04 10.44 17.36
CA ASN A 107 -4.54 11.57 18.13
C ASN A 107 -4.49 12.82 17.26
N LEU A 108 -5.65 13.34 16.87
CA LEU A 108 -5.72 14.62 16.16
C LEU A 108 -5.67 15.77 17.17
N PRO A 109 -4.87 16.83 16.93
CA PRO A 109 -4.88 18.00 17.79
C PRO A 109 -6.29 18.59 17.93
N GLY A 110 -6.83 18.60 19.15
CA GLY A 110 -8.18 19.11 19.45
C GLY A 110 -9.31 18.10 19.30
N SER A 111 -9.03 16.80 19.11
CA SER A 111 -10.04 15.74 19.22
C SER A 111 -10.01 15.10 20.61
N ASP A 112 -11.09 15.22 21.38
CA ASP A 112 -11.25 14.54 22.68
C ASP A 112 -11.63 13.05 22.54
N ASP A 113 -11.97 12.61 21.31
CA ASP A 113 -12.65 11.33 21.03
C ASP A 113 -11.74 10.16 20.60
N ALA A 114 -10.41 10.31 20.63
CA ALA A 114 -9.49 9.25 20.18
C ALA A 114 -9.17 8.21 21.27
N GLU A 115 -9.38 8.55 22.56
CA GLU A 115 -9.12 7.61 23.65
C GLU A 115 -10.20 6.51 23.70
N GLY A 116 -9.79 5.26 23.44
CA GLY A 116 -10.60 4.08 23.76
C GLY A 116 -11.32 3.39 22.61
N ARG A 117 -11.17 3.84 21.35
CA ARG A 117 -11.73 3.11 20.20
C ARG A 117 -11.17 1.70 20.08
N ILE A 118 -9.85 1.57 20.21
CA ILE A 118 -9.16 0.28 20.25
C ILE A 118 -8.85 -0.03 21.71
N LYS A 119 -9.53 -1.06 22.25
CA LYS A 119 -9.33 -1.49 23.63
C LYS A 119 -7.94 -2.09 23.82
N GLY A 120 -7.36 -1.94 25.01
CA GLY A 120 -6.10 -2.61 25.35
C GLY A 120 -6.21 -4.12 25.16
N GLY A 121 -5.18 -4.74 24.57
CA GLY A 121 -5.18 -6.17 24.19
C GLY A 121 -5.79 -6.47 22.82
N TYR A 122 -6.39 -5.48 22.17
CA TYR A 122 -6.95 -5.62 20.81
C TYR A 122 -6.10 -4.91 19.78
N VAL A 123 -6.28 -5.32 18.52
CA VAL A 123 -5.78 -4.63 17.33
C VAL A 123 -6.91 -4.43 16.34
N GLU A 124 -6.90 -3.34 15.59
CA GLU A 124 -7.83 -3.07 14.50
C GLU A 124 -7.14 -3.37 13.16
N LEU A 125 -7.70 -4.32 12.41
CA LEU A 125 -7.21 -4.72 11.10
C LEU A 125 -7.77 -3.80 10.03
N GLY A 126 -6.90 -3.26 9.19
CA GLY A 126 -7.28 -2.39 8.08
C GLY A 126 -7.68 -0.97 8.49
N LEU A 127 -7.23 -0.46 9.64
CA LEU A 127 -7.42 0.95 9.97
C LEU A 127 -6.84 1.82 8.84
N GLY A 128 -7.62 2.80 8.37
CA GLY A 128 -7.17 3.72 7.32
C GLY A 128 -6.15 4.75 7.82
N ILE A 129 -5.36 5.31 6.91
CA ILE A 129 -4.27 6.25 7.24
C ILE A 129 -4.77 7.62 7.75
N HIS A 130 -6.07 7.91 7.68
CA HIS A 130 -6.68 9.08 8.31
C HIS A 130 -7.57 8.69 9.49
N GLY A 131 -7.44 7.47 10.01
CA GLY A 131 -8.25 6.95 11.12
C GLY A 131 -9.60 6.36 10.70
N GLU A 132 -9.84 6.15 9.41
CA GLU A 132 -11.07 5.54 8.92
C GLU A 132 -11.25 4.12 9.49
N PRO A 133 -12.49 3.68 9.80
CA PRO A 133 -12.79 2.30 10.21
C PRO A 133 -12.08 1.23 9.40
N GLY A 134 -11.46 0.31 10.13
CA GLY A 134 -10.94 -0.93 9.60
C GLY A 134 -12.03 -1.97 9.42
N ALA A 135 -11.59 -3.15 9.00
CA ALA A 135 -12.46 -4.27 8.67
C ALA A 135 -12.96 -5.02 9.90
N SER A 136 -12.10 -5.16 10.92
CA SER A 136 -12.39 -5.97 12.10
C SER A 136 -11.42 -5.68 13.24
N THR A 137 -11.81 -6.00 14.47
CA THR A 137 -10.91 -6.04 15.63
C THR A 137 -10.56 -7.48 15.99
N VAL A 138 -9.33 -7.70 16.47
CA VAL A 138 -8.82 -9.00 16.92
C VAL A 138 -8.29 -8.86 18.34
N GLU A 139 -8.68 -9.77 19.23
CA GLU A 139 -8.19 -9.87 20.61
C GLU A 139 -6.82 -10.57 20.65
N SER A 140 -5.81 -9.94 20.07
CA SER A 140 -4.43 -10.40 20.17
C SER A 140 -3.47 -9.30 19.77
N GLN A 141 -2.52 -9.01 20.66
CA GLN A 141 -1.34 -8.19 20.37
C GLN A 141 -0.10 -9.06 20.07
N ASN A 142 -0.28 -10.38 19.90
CA ASN A 142 0.80 -11.27 19.52
C ASN A 142 1.20 -11.02 18.06
N SER A 143 2.40 -10.48 17.85
CA SER A 143 2.89 -10.14 16.51
C SER A 143 2.89 -11.32 15.54
N ALA A 144 3.10 -12.56 15.99
CA ALA A 144 3.05 -13.72 15.11
C ALA A 144 1.62 -14.00 14.60
N GLU A 145 0.62 -13.90 15.47
CA GLU A 145 -0.79 -14.13 15.13
C GLU A 145 -1.34 -13.02 14.23
N VAL A 146 -1.02 -11.77 14.55
CA VAL A 146 -1.40 -10.59 13.76
C VAL A 146 -0.81 -10.69 12.35
N ILE A 147 0.50 -10.93 12.24
CA ILE A 147 1.18 -11.01 10.95
C ILE A 147 0.72 -12.25 10.15
N ALA A 148 0.43 -13.38 10.81
CA ALA A 148 -0.18 -14.54 10.14
C ALA A 148 -1.57 -14.23 9.57
N THR A 149 -2.38 -13.47 10.32
CA THR A 149 -3.70 -13.02 9.89
C THR A 149 -3.61 -12.10 8.68
N LEU A 150 -2.73 -11.08 8.71
CA LEU A 150 -2.49 -10.20 7.57
C LEU A 150 -2.03 -10.98 6.32
N ALA A 151 -1.06 -11.88 6.50
CA ALA A 151 -0.55 -12.70 5.41
C ALA A 151 -1.62 -13.61 4.79
N LYS A 152 -2.54 -14.14 5.59
CA LYS A 152 -3.68 -14.93 5.08
C LYS A 152 -4.55 -14.10 4.15
N HIS A 153 -4.94 -12.89 4.55
CA HIS A 153 -5.75 -11.98 3.74
C HIS A 153 -5.03 -11.58 2.45
N LEU A 154 -3.74 -11.21 2.54
CA LEU A 154 -2.92 -10.85 1.38
C LEU A 154 -2.79 -12.00 0.37
N ARG A 155 -2.64 -13.25 0.83
CA ARG A 155 -2.61 -14.42 -0.09
C ARG A 155 -3.94 -14.61 -0.80
N LYS A 156 -5.06 -14.50 -0.08
CA LYS A 156 -6.39 -14.64 -0.65
C LYS A 156 -6.64 -13.58 -1.72
N ALA A 157 -6.35 -12.32 -1.42
CA ALA A 157 -6.52 -11.21 -2.36
C ALA A 157 -5.61 -11.31 -3.60
N THR A 158 -4.43 -11.91 -3.45
CA THR A 158 -3.48 -12.12 -4.55
C THR A 158 -3.65 -13.47 -5.28
N GLY A 159 -4.76 -14.18 -5.06
CA GLY A 159 -5.13 -15.39 -5.84
C GLY A 159 -4.39 -16.68 -5.48
N LYS A 160 -3.65 -16.75 -4.36
CA LYS A 160 -2.73 -17.86 -4.06
C LYS A 160 -3.31 -19.06 -3.29
N GLU A 161 -4.62 -19.20 -3.16
CA GLU A 161 -5.21 -20.44 -2.61
C GLU A 161 -5.26 -21.59 -3.63
N SER A 162 -5.19 -21.30 -4.94
CA SER A 162 -5.42 -22.27 -6.02
C SER A 162 -4.18 -22.77 -6.79
N ASP A 163 -2.99 -22.21 -6.57
CA ASP A 163 -1.77 -22.63 -7.30
C ASP A 163 -1.08 -23.83 -6.63
N LEU A 164 -1.76 -24.98 -6.66
CA LEU A 164 -1.15 -26.29 -6.36
C LEU A 164 -0.56 -26.96 -7.60
N ALA A 165 -0.76 -26.43 -8.80
CA ALA A 165 -0.23 -27.04 -10.02
C ALA A 165 0.03 -26.01 -11.13
N GLY A 166 1.30 -25.60 -11.28
CA GLY A 166 1.87 -25.21 -12.57
C GLY A 166 1.81 -23.72 -12.97
N ALA A 167 2.96 -23.28 -13.53
CA ALA A 167 3.19 -22.12 -14.38
C ALA A 167 3.27 -20.71 -13.74
N ASP A 168 4.42 -20.07 -14.03
CA ASP A 168 4.85 -18.69 -13.75
C ASP A 168 5.14 -18.28 -12.29
N GLN A 169 6.27 -18.76 -11.76
CA GLN A 169 6.84 -18.30 -10.48
C GLN A 169 7.48 -16.91 -10.64
N GLN A 170 6.67 -15.86 -10.77
CA GLN A 170 7.19 -14.50 -10.67
C GLN A 170 7.60 -14.19 -9.23
N PRO A 171 8.77 -13.56 -9.02
CA PRO A 171 9.23 -13.21 -7.68
C PRO A 171 8.33 -12.14 -7.06
N ARG A 172 7.95 -12.36 -5.80
CA ARG A 172 7.17 -11.44 -4.98
C ARG A 172 8.07 -10.64 -4.06
N TRP A 173 7.63 -9.42 -3.83
CA TRP A 173 8.25 -8.50 -2.90
C TRP A 173 7.28 -8.28 -1.75
N ARG A 174 7.80 -8.33 -0.52
CA ARG A 174 7.04 -7.97 0.68
C ARG A 174 7.65 -6.70 1.25
N PHE A 175 6.77 -5.80 1.65
CA PHE A 175 7.11 -4.50 2.20
C PHE A 175 6.40 -4.34 3.54
N VAL A 176 7.14 -3.97 4.57
CA VAL A 176 6.60 -3.63 5.90
C VAL A 176 6.89 -2.16 6.14
N ALA A 177 5.84 -1.39 6.41
CA ALA A 177 5.90 0.02 6.75
C ALA A 177 5.31 0.24 8.13
N GLY A 178 6.00 1.01 8.97
CA GLY A 178 5.47 1.49 10.24
C GLY A 178 4.43 2.61 10.01
N ASP A 179 3.48 2.74 10.93
CA ASP A 179 2.45 3.77 10.94
C ASP A 179 2.89 5.09 11.62
N GLY A 180 4.09 5.10 12.21
CA GLY A 180 4.68 6.22 12.94
C GLY A 180 4.37 6.23 14.44
N ALA A 181 3.51 5.34 14.93
CA ALA A 181 3.22 5.17 16.36
C ALA A 181 3.96 3.96 16.95
N ALA A 182 4.19 2.92 16.14
CA ALA A 182 5.02 1.78 16.52
C ALA A 182 6.50 2.18 16.70
N ASP A 183 7.17 1.59 17.70
CA ASP A 183 8.62 1.75 17.83
C ASP A 183 9.37 0.93 16.76
N GLN A 184 10.62 1.31 16.49
CA GLN A 184 11.45 0.63 15.49
C GLN A 184 11.68 -0.86 15.80
N ARG A 185 11.59 -1.29 17.07
CA ARG A 185 11.75 -2.71 17.46
C ARG A 185 10.51 -3.51 17.10
N ALA A 186 9.33 -2.94 17.26
CA ALA A 186 8.05 -3.54 16.86
C ALA A 186 8.00 -3.71 15.34
N ASP A 187 8.41 -2.69 14.57
CA ASP A 187 8.52 -2.78 13.11
C ASP A 187 9.53 -3.85 12.65
N ALA A 188 10.69 -3.90 13.31
CA ALA A 188 11.70 -4.93 13.04
C ALA A 188 11.19 -6.33 13.39
N LEU A 189 10.44 -6.49 14.48
CA LEU A 189 9.81 -7.76 14.85
C LEU A 189 8.75 -8.16 13.83
N GLY A 190 7.87 -7.24 13.42
CA GLY A 190 6.88 -7.46 12.36
C GLY A 190 7.53 -7.92 11.06
N SER A 191 8.62 -7.26 10.66
CA SER A 191 9.44 -7.65 9.51
C SER A 191 10.01 -9.06 9.66
N ARG A 192 10.63 -9.40 10.80
CA ARG A 192 11.15 -10.75 11.06
C ARG A 192 10.05 -11.81 11.01
N ARG A 193 8.87 -11.52 11.55
CA ARG A 193 7.71 -12.44 11.50
C ARG A 193 7.21 -12.62 10.08
N ALA A 194 7.09 -11.54 9.31
CA ALA A 194 6.72 -11.61 7.91
C ALA A 194 7.72 -12.46 7.12
N ASN A 195 9.03 -12.35 7.40
CA ASN A 195 10.07 -13.17 6.77
C ASN A 195 9.93 -14.66 7.08
N GLN A 196 9.37 -15.03 8.23
CA GLN A 196 9.19 -16.44 8.61
C GLN A 196 7.97 -17.08 7.96
N ILE A 197 7.10 -16.29 7.31
CA ILE A 197 5.90 -16.79 6.66
C ILE A 197 6.24 -17.33 5.26
N PRO A 198 6.11 -18.65 4.99
CA PRO A 198 6.49 -19.25 3.70
C PRO A 198 5.55 -18.79 2.58
N ASP A 199 6.03 -18.59 1.35
CA ASP A 199 5.21 -18.08 0.24
C ASP A 199 4.05 -18.99 -0.20
N ARG A 200 4.12 -20.29 0.12
CA ARG A 200 3.08 -21.28 -0.16
C ARG A 200 2.88 -22.26 1.02
N PRO A 201 1.71 -22.92 1.13
CA PRO A 201 1.54 -24.08 1.99
C PRO A 201 2.59 -25.15 1.65
N ARG A 202 3.12 -25.82 2.67
CA ARG A 202 4.25 -26.74 2.54
C ARG A 202 3.77 -28.08 1.98
N ALA A 203 4.37 -28.59 0.91
CA ALA A 203 4.37 -30.03 0.64
C ALA A 203 5.38 -30.71 1.58
N ALA A 204 5.04 -31.86 2.16
CA ALA A 204 5.91 -32.54 3.13
C ALA A 204 7.33 -32.75 2.55
N GLY A 205 8.36 -32.27 3.26
CA GLY A 205 9.77 -32.44 2.90
C GLY A 205 10.47 -31.26 2.21
N GLU A 206 9.76 -30.21 1.79
CA GLU A 206 10.40 -29.06 1.14
C GLU A 206 11.03 -28.05 2.14
N ARG A 207 12.14 -27.42 1.72
CA ARG A 207 12.75 -26.28 2.43
C ARG A 207 12.00 -24.98 2.08
N PRO A 208 11.80 -24.07 3.05
CA PRO A 208 11.12 -22.81 2.80
C PRO A 208 11.94 -21.92 1.85
N ARG A 209 11.25 -21.30 0.87
CA ARG A 209 11.77 -20.17 0.09
C ARG A 209 11.23 -18.88 0.67
N TYR A 210 12.12 -17.90 0.84
CA TYR A 210 11.83 -16.58 1.36
C TYR A 210 12.37 -15.57 0.35
N GLU A 211 11.51 -14.69 -0.17
CA GLU A 211 11.93 -13.66 -1.12
C GLU A 211 12.35 -12.36 -0.43
N ARG A 212 13.05 -11.48 -1.16
CA ARG A 212 13.75 -10.30 -0.62
C ARG A 212 12.78 -9.30 -0.01
N PHE A 213 13.07 -8.90 1.23
CA PHE A 213 12.31 -7.92 1.99
C PHE A 213 12.98 -6.55 1.98
N PHE A 214 12.16 -5.50 1.91
CA PHE A 214 12.56 -4.14 2.19
C PHE A 214 11.75 -3.61 3.37
N ALA A 215 12.43 -3.14 4.41
CA ALA A 215 11.85 -2.37 5.49
C ALA A 215 12.35 -0.94 5.36
N LEU A 216 11.44 0.03 5.32
CA LEU A 216 11.78 1.44 5.48
C LEU A 216 11.48 1.79 6.94
N HIS A 217 12.54 2.01 7.72
CA HIS A 217 12.44 2.61 9.03
C HIS A 217 12.60 4.12 8.83
N HIS A 218 11.61 4.89 9.30
CA HIS A 218 11.72 6.34 9.43
C HIS A 218 12.52 6.70 10.69
#